data_AF-A0AAV5WAT8-F1
#
_entry.id   AF-A0AAV5WAT8-F1
#
_cell.length_a   1.000
_cell.length_b   1.000
_cell.length_c   1.000
_cell.angle_alpha   90.00
_cell.angle_beta   90.00
_cell.angle_gamma   90.00
#
_symmetry.space_group_name_H-M   'P 1'
#
loop_
_entity.id
_entity.type
_entity.pdbx_description
1 polymer ?
#
loop_
_entity_poly.entity_id
_entity_poly.type
_entity_poly.pdbx_seq_one_letter_code
_entity_poly.pdbx_strand_id
1 'polypeptide(L)'
;CERQCCKNKRGFEIHVLDNLGTEVLRVTREFQCCAMYPCCASPGSYCSHMIVVESPPGHKIGTVHQDVSCCNPRFVLNDAGGQTVLMIEGDCCAMMCACCSDQRF
;
A
#
# COMPACT_ATOMS: atom_id res chain seq x y z
N CYS A 1 -18.68 -6.01 0.27
CA CYS A 1 -17.59 -6.98 -0.02
C CYS A 1 -16.40 -6.86 0.94
N GLU A 2 -15.84 -5.68 1.19
CA GLU A 2 -14.58 -5.51 1.96
C GLU A 2 -14.57 -6.18 3.35
N ARG A 3 -15.61 -5.94 4.16
CA ARG A 3 -15.72 -6.46 5.53
C ARG A 3 -15.95 -7.98 5.61
N GLN A 4 -16.46 -8.61 4.57
CA GLN A 4 -16.92 -10.01 4.59
C GLN A 4 -15.92 -10.96 3.91
N CYS A 5 -15.34 -10.56 2.77
CA CYS A 5 -14.42 -11.44 2.02
C CYS A 5 -12.93 -11.16 2.28
N CYS A 6 -12.56 -9.94 2.69
CA CYS A 6 -11.15 -9.50 2.65
C CYS A 6 -10.62 -8.93 3.97
N LYS A 7 -11.37 -9.04 5.08
CA LYS A 7 -10.96 -8.73 6.46
C LYS A 7 -9.99 -7.53 6.59
N ASN A 8 -8.71 -7.79 6.90
CA ASN A 8 -7.67 -6.80 7.15
C ASN A 8 -7.13 -6.13 5.88
N LYS A 9 -7.47 -6.63 4.69
CA LYS A 9 -7.05 -6.06 3.40
C LYS A 9 -7.94 -4.90 2.92
N ARG A 10 -8.92 -4.48 3.71
CA ARG A 10 -9.80 -3.32 3.44
C ARG A 10 -9.03 -2.05 3.09
N GLY A 11 -9.69 -1.14 2.39
CA GLY A 11 -9.18 0.22 2.20
C GLY A 11 -9.09 0.96 3.53
N PHE A 12 -8.19 1.94 3.60
CA PHE A 12 -8.05 2.79 4.77
C PHE A 12 -7.60 4.19 4.37
N GLU A 13 -7.88 5.13 5.26
CA GLU A 13 -7.38 6.49 5.23
C GLU A 13 -6.72 6.76 6.58
N ILE A 14 -5.47 7.24 6.56
CA ILE A 14 -4.71 7.64 7.74
C ILE A 14 -4.54 9.15 7.68
N HIS A 15 -5.03 9.82 8.72
CA HIS A 15 -4.83 11.25 8.94
C HIS A 15 -3.69 11.44 9.93
N VAL A 16 -2.63 12.11 9.50
CA VAL A 16 -1.50 12.49 10.36
C VAL A 16 -1.66 13.94 10.75
N LEU A 17 -1.80 14.19 12.05
CA LEU A 17 -2.00 15.50 12.64
C LEU A 17 -0.69 16.02 13.24
N ASP A 18 -0.50 17.33 13.24
CA ASP A 18 0.53 17.98 14.04
C ASP A 18 0.14 18.10 15.52
N ASN A 19 1.01 18.68 16.34
CA ASN A 19 0.77 18.87 17.78
C ASN A 19 -0.36 19.86 18.09
N LEU A 20 -0.84 20.61 17.09
CA LEU A 20 -1.95 21.56 17.20
C LEU A 20 -3.27 20.96 16.70
N GLY A 21 -3.27 19.71 16.22
CA GLY A 21 -4.44 19.03 15.68
C GLY A 21 -4.74 19.37 14.21
N THR A 22 -3.81 20.02 13.51
CA THR A 22 -3.95 20.33 12.08
C THR A 22 -3.49 19.12 11.26
N GLU A 23 -4.28 18.71 10.28
CA GLU A 23 -3.90 17.62 9.37
C GLU A 23 -2.78 18.08 8.43
N VAL A 24 -1.63 17.42 8.52
CA VAL A 24 -0.43 17.74 7.71
C VAL A 24 -0.20 16.72 6.61
N LEU A 25 -0.61 15.47 6.80
CA LEU A 25 -0.39 14.41 5.84
C LEU A 25 -1.54 13.41 5.83
N ARG A 26 -1.98 13.06 4.62
CA ARG A 26 -3.09 12.14 4.39
C ARG A 26 -2.61 10.97 3.53
N VAL A 27 -2.83 9.76 4.03
CA VAL A 27 -2.46 8.53 3.32
C VAL A 27 -3.71 7.73 3.03
N THR A 28 -4.00 7.53 1.75
CA THR A 28 -5.19 6.80 1.31
C THR A 28 -4.80 5.56 0.56
N ARG A 29 -5.25 4.39 1.03
CA ARG A 29 -5.13 3.10 0.32
C ARG A 29 -6.51 2.62 -0.07
N GLU A 30 -6.76 2.51 -1.37
CA GLU A 30 -8.00 1.94 -1.89
C GLU A 30 -8.03 0.42 -1.75
N PHE A 31 -9.25 -0.12 -1.64
CA PHE A 31 -9.45 -1.56 -1.59
C PHE A 31 -9.28 -2.18 -2.98
N GLN A 32 -8.40 -3.18 -3.07
CA GLN A 32 -8.15 -3.93 -4.30
C GLN A 32 -8.39 -5.43 -4.01
N CYS A 33 -9.58 -5.93 -4.37
CA CYS A 33 -10.03 -7.29 -4.03
C CYS A 33 -9.07 -8.38 -4.51
N CYS A 34 -8.46 -8.18 -5.69
CA CYS A 34 -7.61 -9.16 -6.35
C CYS A 34 -6.13 -9.07 -5.95
N ALA A 35 -5.72 -8.07 -5.17
CA ALA A 35 -4.34 -7.88 -4.70
C ALA A 35 -3.95 -8.82 -3.54
N MET A 36 -4.55 -10.00 -3.49
CA MET A 36 -4.42 -10.94 -2.38
C MET A 36 -3.09 -11.69 -2.37
N TYR A 37 -2.45 -11.84 -3.53
CA TYR A 37 -1.18 -12.54 -3.72
C TYR A 37 -0.19 -11.69 -4.56
N PRO A 38 1.10 -11.59 -4.15
CA PRO A 38 2.09 -10.76 -4.84
C PRO A 38 2.41 -11.23 -6.26
N CYS A 39 2.24 -12.51 -6.57
CA CYS A 39 2.42 -13.04 -7.94
C CYS A 39 1.33 -12.58 -8.93
N CYS A 40 0.21 -12.03 -8.43
CA CYS A 40 -0.88 -11.52 -9.26
C CYS A 40 -0.82 -9.99 -9.44
N ALA A 41 0.09 -9.31 -8.74
CA ALA A 41 0.17 -7.85 -8.73
C ALA A 41 1.00 -7.34 -9.91
N SER A 42 0.43 -7.22 -11.11
CA SER A 42 1.11 -6.52 -12.20
C SER A 42 1.02 -4.99 -12.05
N PRO A 43 2.06 -4.23 -12.43
CA PRO A 43 2.06 -2.78 -12.25
C PRO A 43 0.95 -2.18 -13.13
N GLY A 44 0.09 -1.37 -12.54
CA GLY A 44 -1.07 -0.81 -13.24
C GLY A 44 -2.26 -1.76 -13.41
N SER A 45 -2.22 -2.97 -12.85
CA SER A 45 -3.39 -3.85 -12.79
C SER A 45 -4.30 -3.54 -11.62
N TYR A 46 -5.57 -3.92 -11.77
CA TYR A 46 -6.60 -3.95 -10.70
C TYR A 46 -6.30 -4.97 -9.57
N CYS A 47 -5.14 -5.63 -9.64
CA CYS A 47 -4.67 -6.64 -8.71
C CYS A 47 -3.44 -6.17 -7.91
N SER A 48 -3.11 -4.88 -7.90
CA SER A 48 -2.00 -4.34 -7.11
C SER A 48 -2.47 -3.28 -6.13
N HIS A 49 -1.90 -3.27 -4.92
CA HIS A 49 -2.17 -2.20 -3.97
C HIS A 49 -1.53 -0.90 -4.41
N MET A 50 -2.31 0.18 -4.27
CA MET A 50 -1.86 1.55 -4.49
C MET A 50 -2.19 2.39 -3.27
N ILE A 51 -1.25 3.24 -2.89
CA ILE A 51 -1.37 4.22 -1.82
C ILE A 51 -1.09 5.60 -2.42
N VAL A 52 -1.93 6.56 -2.09
CA VAL A 52 -1.74 7.98 -2.41
C VAL A 52 -1.34 8.71 -1.15
N VAL A 53 -0.30 9.53 -1.25
CA VAL A 53 0.19 10.37 -0.14
C VAL A 53 -0.01 11.83 -0.52
N GLU A 54 -0.67 12.56 0.36
CA GLU A 54 -0.94 13.99 0.20
C GLU A 54 -0.36 14.78 1.38
N SER A 55 0.19 15.96 1.09
CA SER A 55 0.71 16.89 2.09
C SER A 55 0.83 18.30 1.49
N PRO A 56 0.10 19.30 1.99
CA PRO A 56 -1.06 19.19 2.90
C PRO A 56 -2.18 18.34 2.28
N PRO A 57 -3.22 17.97 3.04
CA PRO A 57 -4.38 17.25 2.49
C PRO A 57 -4.96 17.95 1.26
N GLY A 58 -5.19 17.19 0.19
CA GLY A 58 -5.59 17.72 -1.13
C GLY A 58 -4.43 18.06 -2.08
N HIS A 59 -3.18 18.05 -1.62
CA HIS A 59 -2.00 18.17 -2.47
C HIS A 59 -1.23 16.85 -2.54
N LYS A 60 -1.42 16.10 -3.63
CA LYS A 60 -0.72 14.83 -3.86
C LYS A 60 0.78 15.05 -4.05
N ILE A 61 1.58 14.46 -3.18
CA ILE A 61 3.05 14.54 -3.22
C ILE A 61 3.71 13.26 -3.73
N GLY A 62 2.99 12.14 -3.80
CA GLY A 62 3.52 10.89 -4.31
C GLY A 62 2.55 9.72 -4.25
N THR A 63 3.03 8.57 -4.71
CA THR A 63 2.31 7.29 -4.65
C THR A 63 3.22 6.16 -4.23
N VAL A 64 2.62 5.12 -3.66
CA VAL A 64 3.29 3.84 -3.40
C VAL A 64 2.51 2.75 -4.11
N HIS A 65 3.19 1.93 -4.90
CA HIS A 65 2.58 0.80 -5.61
C HIS A 65 3.27 -0.50 -5.24
N GLN A 66 2.50 -1.57 -5.14
CA GLN A 66 3.05 -2.92 -5.02
C GLN A 66 3.49 -3.42 -6.41
N ASP A 67 4.72 -3.90 -6.51
CA ASP A 67 5.30 -4.41 -7.76
C ASP A 67 5.25 -5.95 -7.81
N VAL A 68 5.31 -6.50 -9.03
CA VAL A 68 5.35 -7.95 -9.23
C VAL A 68 6.63 -8.48 -8.61
N SER A 69 6.48 -9.52 -7.82
CA SER A 69 7.62 -10.21 -7.23
C SER A 69 7.28 -11.69 -7.05
N CYS A 70 8.29 -12.54 -7.22
CA CYS A 70 8.13 -13.98 -7.06
C CYS A 70 7.87 -14.35 -5.60
N CYS A 71 8.59 -13.71 -4.68
CA CYS A 71 8.62 -14.13 -3.29
C CYS A 71 8.90 -13.00 -2.27
N ASN A 72 9.76 -12.03 -2.60
CA ASN A 72 10.03 -10.85 -1.79
C ASN A 72 8.97 -9.77 -2.03
N PRO A 73 8.23 -9.27 -1.02
CA PRO A 73 7.32 -8.16 -1.23
C PRO A 73 8.09 -6.92 -1.69
N ARG A 74 7.67 -6.33 -2.82
CA ARG A 74 8.29 -5.15 -3.41
C ARG A 74 7.31 -4.00 -3.51
N PHE A 75 7.73 -2.82 -3.03
CA PHE A 75 6.98 -1.58 -3.12
C PHE A 75 7.81 -0.50 -3.79
N VAL A 76 7.18 0.25 -4.69
CA VAL A 76 7.80 1.30 -5.48
C VAL A 76 7.16 2.62 -5.09
N LEU A 77 7.97 3.57 -4.63
CA LEU A 77 7.55 4.91 -4.26
C LEU A 77 7.86 5.85 -5.41
N ASN A 78 6.83 6.56 -5.86
CA ASN A 78 6.93 7.57 -6.90
C ASN A 78 6.65 8.95 -6.29
N ASP A 79 7.37 9.95 -6.76
CA ASP A 79 7.08 11.35 -6.44
C ASP A 79 5.80 11.86 -7.16
N ALA A 80 5.48 13.14 -6.97
CA ALA A 80 4.35 13.78 -7.63
C ALA A 80 4.45 13.77 -9.16
N GLY A 81 5.67 13.72 -9.71
CA GLY A 81 5.94 13.61 -11.14
C GLY A 81 5.86 12.19 -11.68
N GLY A 82 5.64 11.19 -10.83
CA GLY A 82 5.60 9.77 -11.20
C GLY A 82 6.99 9.12 -11.27
N GLN A 83 8.05 9.80 -10.85
CA GLN A 83 9.40 9.27 -10.88
C GLN A 83 9.67 8.43 -9.64
N THR A 84 10.24 7.24 -9.83
CA THR A 84 10.60 6.36 -8.72
C THR A 84 11.72 6.97 -7.90
N VAL A 85 11.43 7.28 -6.63
CA VAL A 85 12.39 7.85 -5.67
C VAL A 85 12.95 6.82 -4.71
N LEU A 86 12.18 5.77 -4.42
CA LEU A 86 12.57 4.72 -3.49
C LEU A 86 11.91 3.40 -3.86
N MET A 87 12.64 2.33 -3.63
CA MET A 87 12.10 0.97 -3.71
C MET A 87 12.34 0.30 -2.36
N ILE A 88 11.27 -0.26 -1.80
CA ILE A 88 11.31 -1.04 -0.56
C ILE A 88 11.14 -2.51 -0.94
N GLU A 89 12.12 -3.33 -0.60
CA GLU A 89 12.08 -4.77 -0.78
C GLU A 89 12.13 -5.42 0.61
N GLY A 90 11.13 -6.24 0.91
CA GLY A 90 11.14 -7.07 2.11
C GLY A 90 11.75 -8.43 1.83
N ASP A 91 12.12 -9.15 2.88
CA ASP A 91 12.62 -10.50 2.74
C ASP A 91 11.54 -11.45 2.21
N CYS A 92 11.97 -12.41 1.41
CA CYS A 92 11.18 -13.57 1.05
C CYS A 92 10.83 -14.32 2.34
N CYS A 93 9.61 -14.14 2.85
CA CYS A 93 9.06 -15.12 3.75
C CYS A 93 8.98 -16.44 2.98
N ALA A 94 9.81 -17.41 3.38
CA ALA A 94 9.89 -18.71 2.76
C ALA A 94 8.48 -19.32 2.62
N MET A 95 8.00 -19.33 1.37
CA MET A 95 6.86 -20.09 0.84
C MET A 95 5.47 -19.71 1.36
N MET A 96 4.57 -19.35 0.43
CA MET A 96 3.22 -19.95 0.30
C MET A 96 2.41 -20.28 1.58
N CYS A 97 2.52 -19.51 2.66
CA CYS A 97 1.80 -19.85 3.89
C CYS A 97 0.79 -18.77 4.21
N ALA A 98 -0.47 -19.19 4.25
CA ALA A 98 -1.60 -18.47 4.85
C ALA A 98 -1.42 -18.17 6.37
N CYS A 99 -0.17 -18.14 6.86
CA CYS A 99 0.23 -18.11 8.26
C CYS A 99 1.01 -16.86 8.68
N CYS A 100 1.35 -15.94 7.76
CA CYS A 100 1.77 -14.59 8.19
C CYS A 100 0.52 -13.82 8.61
N SER A 101 0.02 -14.19 9.78
CA SER A 101 -1.01 -13.50 10.51
C SER A 101 -0.55 -12.07 10.84
N ASP A 102 -1.54 -11.19 10.92
CA ASP A 102 -1.45 -9.85 11.47
C ASP A 102 -0.50 -9.84 12.69
N GLN A 103 0.71 -9.27 12.52
CA GLN A 103 1.59 -8.99 13.64
C GLN A 103 0.95 -7.79 14.35
N ARG A 104 0.12 -8.09 15.36
CA ARG A 104 -0.38 -7.07 16.27
C ARG A 104 0.80 -6.53 17.06
N PHE A 105 1.12 -5.27 16.85
CA PHE A 105 1.91 -4.47 17.78
C PHE A 105 1.02 -4.03 18.94
#